data_AF-A0A327ZM79-F1
#
_entry.id   AF-A0A327ZM79-F1
#
_cell.length_a   1.000
_cell.length_b   1.000
_cell.length_c   1.000
_cell.angle_alpha   90.00
_cell.angle_beta   90.00
_cell.angle_gamma   90.00
#
_symmetry.space_group_name_H-M   'P 1'
#
loop_
_entity.id
_entity.type
_entity.pdbx_description
1 polymer ?
#
loop_
_entity_poly.entity_id
_entity_poly.type
_entity_poly.pdbx_seq_one_letter_code
_entity_poly.pdbx_strand_id
1 'polypeptide(L)'
;MPKVVDAARVTTRDNTVWRTCTECGQLRPIPDGVERCDACLQQREREALQQHALNGWEYAHRYTGVIGRIEAWALLIPNVSDAERLDHIRQALSTLDQAKAVS
;
A
#
# COMPACT_ATOMS: atom_id res chain seq x y z
N MET A 1 -11.82 -49.71 -22.58
CA MET A 1 -12.94 -49.04 -21.87
C MET A 1 -12.40 -47.73 -21.32
N PRO A 2 -12.90 -46.56 -21.76
CA PRO A 2 -12.53 -45.30 -21.12
C PRO A 2 -13.05 -45.34 -19.68
N LYS A 3 -12.17 -45.08 -18.71
CA LYS A 3 -12.57 -45.09 -17.30
C LYS A 3 -13.42 -43.84 -17.06
N VAL A 4 -14.44 -43.93 -16.21
CA VAL A 4 -15.31 -42.81 -15.83
C VAL A 4 -14.51 -41.60 -15.30
N VAL A 5 -13.28 -41.85 -14.85
CA VAL A 5 -12.29 -40.84 -14.43
C VAL A 5 -11.81 -39.94 -15.60
N ASP A 6 -11.85 -40.42 -16.84
CA ASP A 6 -11.54 -39.64 -18.05
C ASP A 6 -12.73 -38.77 -18.51
N ALA A 7 -13.94 -39.05 -18.01
CA ALA A 7 -15.17 -38.32 -18.37
C ALA A 7 -15.43 -37.09 -17.47
N ALA A 8 -14.63 -36.86 -16.43
CA ALA A 8 -14.74 -35.67 -15.59
C ALA A 8 -13.98 -34.45 -16.15
N ARG A 9 -13.33 -34.59 -17.32
CA ARG A 9 -12.93 -33.45 -18.17
C ARG A 9 -14.12 -32.96 -19.00
N VAL A 10 -15.24 -32.65 -18.33
CA VAL A 10 -16.29 -31.85 -18.95
C VAL A 10 -15.75 -30.42 -18.97
N THR A 11 -15.10 -30.08 -20.08
CA THR A 11 -14.61 -28.74 -20.37
C THR A 11 -15.80 -27.80 -20.41
N THR A 12 -16.01 -27.05 -19.34
CA THR A 12 -16.79 -25.82 -19.38
C THR A 12 -16.19 -24.90 -20.44
N ARG A 13 -17.04 -24.06 -21.05
CA ARG A 13 -16.81 -23.28 -22.30
C ARG A 13 -15.52 -22.42 -22.33
N ASP A 14 -14.83 -22.30 -21.21
CA ASP A 14 -13.64 -21.46 -21.00
C ASP A 14 -12.36 -22.24 -20.59
N ASN A 15 -12.22 -23.52 -20.97
CA ASN A 15 -11.05 -24.36 -20.62
C ASN A 15 -10.78 -24.45 -19.10
N THR A 16 -11.82 -24.35 -18.28
CA THR A 16 -11.72 -24.48 -16.84
C THR A 16 -11.85 -25.96 -16.44
N VAL A 17 -11.02 -26.38 -15.49
CA VAL A 17 -11.04 -27.73 -14.91
C VAL A 17 -11.50 -27.62 -13.46
N TRP A 18 -12.34 -28.54 -13.01
CA TRP A 18 -12.72 -28.62 -11.60
C TRP A 18 -11.51 -29.07 -10.78
N ARG A 19 -10.95 -28.15 -9.98
CA ARG A 19 -9.77 -28.37 -9.14
C ARG A 19 -9.99 -27.77 -7.76
N THR A 20 -9.25 -28.26 -6.77
CA THR A 20 -9.27 -27.71 -5.42
C THR A 20 -8.41 -26.45 -5.38
N CYS A 21 -9.00 -25.33 -4.98
CA CYS A 21 -8.27 -24.08 -4.79
C CYS A 21 -7.22 -24.23 -3.68
N THR A 22 -5.98 -23.82 -3.94
CA THR A 22 -4.88 -23.92 -2.95
C THR A 22 -5.04 -22.99 -1.75
N GLU A 23 -5.86 -21.94 -1.87
CA GLU A 23 -6.05 -20.93 -0.81
C GLU A 23 -7.27 -21.24 0.08
N CYS A 24 -8.42 -21.56 -0.51
CA CYS A 24 -9.65 -21.84 0.27
C CYS A 24 -10.02 -23.32 0.40
N GLY A 25 -9.30 -24.23 -0.27
CA GLY A 25 -9.53 -25.67 -0.20
C GLY A 25 -10.83 -26.16 -0.84
N GLN A 26 -11.59 -25.28 -1.52
CA GLN A 26 -12.86 -25.64 -2.16
C GLN A 26 -12.66 -26.13 -3.59
N LEU A 27 -13.45 -27.12 -4.00
CA LEU A 27 -13.53 -27.59 -5.38
C LEU A 27 -14.29 -26.56 -6.22
N ARG A 28 -13.62 -25.95 -7.20
CA ARG A 28 -14.18 -24.91 -8.07
C ARG A 28 -13.67 -25.08 -9.51
N PRO A 29 -14.36 -24.51 -10.52
CA PRO A 29 -13.79 -24.39 -11.85
C PRO A 29 -12.60 -23.42 -11.79
N ILE A 30 -11.40 -23.89 -12.13
CA ILE A 30 -10.16 -23.10 -12.15
C ILE A 30 -9.55 -23.20 -13.56
N PRO A 31 -9.11 -22.08 -14.17
CA PRO A 31 -8.43 -22.10 -15.47
C PRO A 31 -7.14 -22.93 -15.45
N ASP A 32 -6.74 -23.44 -16.61
CA ASP A 32 -5.45 -24.12 -16.72
C ASP A 32 -4.29 -23.16 -16.41
N GLY A 33 -3.25 -23.69 -15.75
CA GLY A 33 -2.12 -22.88 -15.25
C GLY A 33 -2.41 -21.99 -14.03
N VAL A 34 -3.65 -21.96 -13.53
CA VAL A 34 -4.02 -21.20 -12.32
C VAL A 34 -4.29 -22.16 -11.16
N GLU A 35 -3.83 -21.81 -9.97
CA GLU A 35 -3.97 -22.65 -8.75
C GLU A 35 -5.07 -22.17 -7.79
N ARG A 36 -5.59 -20.96 -8.01
CA ARG A 36 -6.54 -20.28 -7.13
C ARG A 36 -7.82 -19.97 -7.87
N CYS A 37 -8.95 -20.00 -7.15
CA CYS A 37 -10.22 -19.62 -7.72
C CYS A 37 -10.36 -18.10 -7.82
N ASP A 38 -11.22 -17.64 -8.74
CA ASP A 38 -11.45 -16.21 -8.98
C ASP A 38 -11.86 -15.43 -7.73
N ALA A 39 -12.63 -16.06 -6.83
CA ALA A 39 -13.03 -15.42 -5.58
C ALA A 39 -11.82 -15.07 -4.70
N CYS A 40 -10.85 -15.99 -4.59
CA CYS A 40 -9.61 -15.75 -3.84
C CYS A 40 -8.70 -14.73 -4.54
N LEU A 41 -8.64 -14.76 -5.87
CA LEU A 41 -7.89 -13.77 -6.65
C LEU A 41 -8.45 -12.36 -6.47
N GLN A 42 -9.77 -12.19 -6.63
CA GLN A 42 -10.45 -10.91 -6.42
C GLN A 42 -10.30 -10.38 -5.00
N GLN A 43 -10.34 -11.25 -3.99
CA GLN A 43 -10.13 -10.85 -2.60
C GLN A 43 -8.73 -10.26 -2.39
N ARG A 44 -7.68 -10.90 -2.93
CA ARG A 44 -6.32 -10.36 -2.87
C ARG A 44 -6.16 -9.04 -3.60
N GLU A 45 -6.78 -8.89 -4.77
CA GLU A 45 -6.73 -7.63 -5.51
C GLU A 45 -7.37 -6.50 -4.70
N ARG A 46 -8.51 -6.75 -4.05
CA ARG A 46 -9.15 -5.78 -3.15
C ARG A 46 -8.26 -5.42 -1.96
N GLU A 47 -7.64 -6.41 -1.33
CA GLU A 47 -6.72 -6.19 -0.21
C GLU A 47 -5.50 -5.37 -0.64
N ALA A 48 -4.92 -5.67 -1.80
CA ALA A 48 -3.80 -4.92 -2.36
C ALA A 48 -4.20 -3.47 -2.67
N LEU A 49 -5.36 -3.25 -3.29
CA LEU A 49 -5.88 -1.90 -3.55
C LEU A 49 -6.14 -1.13 -2.25
N GLN A 50 -6.68 -1.78 -1.23
CA GLN A 50 -6.92 -1.17 0.07
C GLN A 50 -5.60 -0.78 0.76
N GLN A 51 -4.59 -1.66 0.72
CA GLN A 51 -3.25 -1.36 1.23
C GLN A 51 -2.60 -0.20 0.48
N HIS A 52 -2.70 -0.19 -0.86
CA HIS A 52 -2.21 0.93 -1.67
C HIS A 52 -2.90 2.25 -1.31
N ALA A 53 -4.23 2.24 -1.10
CA ALA A 53 -4.97 3.41 -0.68
C ALA A 53 -4.50 3.91 0.70
N LEU A 54 -4.37 3.03 1.69
CA LEU A 54 -3.90 3.37 3.04
C LEU A 54 -2.49 3.99 3.01
N ASN A 55 -1.56 3.36 2.27
CA ASN A 55 -0.20 3.86 2.13
C ASN A 55 -0.17 5.23 1.41
N GLY A 56 -1.02 5.44 0.41
CA GLY A 56 -1.18 6.71 -0.28
C GLY A 56 -1.64 7.83 0.66
N TRP A 57 -2.62 7.54 1.51
CA TRP A 57 -3.12 8.50 2.51
C TRP A 57 -2.07 8.83 3.57
N GLU A 58 -1.30 7.85 4.03
CA GLU A 58 -0.21 8.09 4.98
C GLU A 58 0.85 9.03 4.37
N TYR A 59 1.20 8.82 3.10
CA TYR A 59 2.14 9.69 2.39
C TYR A 59 1.59 11.13 2.26
N ALA A 60 0.31 11.28 1.90
CA ALA A 60 -0.35 12.58 1.83
C ALA A 60 -0.39 13.30 3.19
N HIS A 61 -0.67 12.58 4.28
CA HIS A 61 -0.64 13.14 5.64
C HIS A 61 0.76 13.59 6.07
N ARG A 62 1.80 12.81 5.77
CA ARG A 62 3.18 13.23 6.03
C ARG A 62 3.54 14.48 5.24
N TYR A 63 3.15 14.53 3.97
CA TYR A 63 3.43 15.67 3.09
C TYR A 63 2.73 16.95 3.55
N THR A 64 1.43 16.87 3.85
CA THR A 64 0.65 18.01 4.38
C THR A 64 1.20 18.51 5.72
N GLY A 65 1.62 17.61 6.62
CA GLY A 65 2.27 18.00 7.87
C GLY A 65 3.64 18.68 7.68
N VAL A 66 4.39 18.32 6.63
CA VAL A 66 5.64 19.01 6.27
C VAL A 66 5.34 20.40 5.70
N ILE A 67 4.42 20.52 4.74
CA ILE A 67 4.04 21.81 4.15
C ILE A 67 3.50 22.78 5.21
N GLY A 68 2.55 22.33 6.04
CA GLY A 68 1.96 23.20 7.07
C GLY A 68 3.00 23.73 8.06
N ARG A 69 4.06 22.95 8.36
CA ARG A 69 5.19 23.45 9.17
C ARG A 69 6.00 24.50 8.42
N ILE A 70 6.28 24.31 7.13
CA ILE A 70 7.01 25.29 6.31
C ILE A 70 6.21 26.59 6.22
N GLU A 71 4.90 26.53 5.98
CA GLU A 71 4.01 27.70 5.96
C GLU A 71 3.92 28.39 7.32
N ALA A 72 3.95 27.65 8.43
CA ALA A 72 4.01 28.25 9.76
C ALA A 72 5.32 29.02 9.97
N TRP A 73 6.46 28.46 9.55
CA TRP A 73 7.74 29.18 9.56
C TRP A 73 7.71 30.38 8.62
N ALA A 74 7.03 30.26 7.48
CA ALA A 74 6.45 31.30 6.61
C ALA A 74 6.14 32.62 7.33
N LEU A 75 5.21 32.46 8.28
CA LEU A 75 4.59 33.53 9.05
C LEU A 75 5.47 34.03 10.20
N LEU A 76 6.23 33.13 10.84
CA LEU A 76 7.04 33.46 12.02
C LEU A 76 8.31 34.24 11.69
N ILE A 77 8.88 34.06 10.49
CA ILE A 77 10.12 34.74 10.06
C ILE A 77 9.87 35.45 8.72
N PRO A 78 9.07 36.51 8.69
CA PRO A 78 8.72 37.18 7.45
C PRO A 78 9.93 37.92 6.84
N ASN A 79 9.83 38.23 5.54
CA ASN A 79 10.78 39.10 4.82
C ASN A 79 12.23 38.58 4.69
N VAL A 80 12.43 37.26 4.75
CA VAL A 80 13.71 36.60 4.45
C VAL A 80 13.50 35.51 3.39
N SER A 81 14.57 35.19 2.65
CA SER A 81 14.56 34.08 1.70
C SER A 81 14.37 32.74 2.42
N ASP A 82 13.93 31.70 1.70
CA ASP A 82 13.77 30.37 2.27
C ASP A 82 15.10 29.77 2.78
N ALA A 83 16.21 30.13 2.14
CA ALA A 83 17.55 29.70 2.57
C ALA A 83 17.94 30.31 3.92
N GLU A 84 17.72 31.62 4.10
CA GLU A 84 17.96 32.32 5.37
C GLU A 84 17.01 31.83 6.47
N ARG A 85 15.74 31.60 6.13
CA ARG A 85 14.73 31.03 7.03
C ARG A 85 15.18 29.67 7.56
N LEU A 86 15.68 28.80 6.70
CA LEU A 86 16.21 27.49 7.08
C LEU A 86 17.43 27.61 8.01
N ASP A 87 18.31 28.59 7.78
CA ASP A 87 19.47 28.80 8.65
C ASP A 87 19.07 29.27 10.05
N HIS A 88 18.14 30.23 10.14
CA HIS A 88 17.57 30.67 11.42
C HIS A 88 16.90 29.52 12.19
N ILE A 89 16.16 28.64 11.49
CA ILE A 89 15.55 27.46 12.10
C ILE A 89 16.64 26.51 12.64
N ARG A 90 17.69 26.23 11.88
CA ARG A 90 18.80 25.37 12.34
C ARG A 90 19.50 25.94 13.57
N GLN A 91 19.76 27.25 13.59
CA GLN A 91 20.36 27.93 14.75
C GLN A 91 19.45 27.81 15.99
N ALA A 92 18.15 28.07 15.85
CA ALA A 92 17.19 27.96 16.95
C ALA A 92 17.12 26.52 17.52
N LEU A 93 17.08 25.51 16.64
CA LEU A 93 17.10 24.10 17.05
C LEU A 93 18.39 23.72 17.79
N SER A 94 19.55 24.13 17.28
CA SER A 94 20.84 23.86 17.92
C SER A 94 20.94 24.47 19.32
N THR A 95 20.33 25.66 19.52
CA THR A 95 20.30 26.34 20.81
C THR A 95 19.39 25.61 21.80
N LEU A 96 18.25 25.09 21.34
CA LEU A 96 17.34 24.27 22.15
C LEU A 96 17.97 22.95 22.59
N ASP A 97 18.71 22.28 21.69
CA ASP A 97 19.39 21.03 22.01
C ASP A 97 20.52 21.24 23.04
N GLN A 98 21.28 22.33 22.91
CA GLN A 98 22.28 22.72 23.91
C GLN A 98 21.63 23.03 25.26
N ALA A 99 20.50 23.74 25.28
CA ALA A 99 19.77 24.04 26.52
C ALA A 99 19.22 22.78 27.20
N LYS A 100 18.79 21.78 26.43
CA LYS A 100 18.36 20.47 26.96
C LYS A 100 19.51 19.63 27.49
N ALA A 101 20.69 19.71 26.88
CA ALA A 101 21.86 18.95 27.30
C ALA A 101 22.47 19.44 28.63
N VAL A 102 22.14 20.67 29.03
CA VAL A 102 22.62 21.32 30.27
C VAL A 102 21.59 21.21 31.41
N SER A 103 20.37 20.74 31.11
CA SER A 103 19.26 20.48 32.04
C SER A 103 19.26 19.04 32.54
#